data_AF-E1ZH02-F1
#
_entry.id   AF-E1ZH02-F1
#
_cell.length_a   1.000
_cell.length_b   1.000
_cell.length_c   1.000
_cell.angle_alpha   90.00
_cell.angle_beta   90.00
_cell.angle_gamma   90.00
#
_symmetry.space_group_name_H-M   'P 1'
#
loop_
_entity.id
_entity.type
_entity.pdbx_description
1 polymer ?
#
loop_
_entity_poly.entity_id
_entity_poly.type
_entity_poly.pdbx_seq_one_letter_code
_entity_poly.pdbx_strand_id
1 'polypeptide(L)'
;LYTRQGFGGLPVCMAKTQYSFSNDPAAKGAPSGFTFKVREVRVAAGAGWLIAVCGDMMMIPGLPTRPAFYEIDIDPDTGRVVGLS
;
A
#
# COMPACT_ATOMS: atom_id res chain seq x y z
N LEU A 1 -10.46 0.19 -21.82
CA LEU A 1 -10.74 1.62 -21.58
C LEU A 1 -9.47 2.46 -21.75
N TYR A 2 -8.46 2.26 -20.90
CA TYR A 2 -7.22 3.06 -20.91
C TYR A 2 -6.38 2.98 -22.20
N THR A 3 -6.40 1.86 -22.92
CA THR A 3 -5.72 1.75 -24.22
C THR A 3 -6.28 2.72 -25.26
N ARG A 4 -7.61 2.94 -25.29
CA ARG A 4 -8.25 3.88 -26.21
C ARG A 4 -8.00 5.34 -25.83
N GLN A 5 -7.65 5.59 -24.56
CA GLN A 5 -7.32 6.91 -24.03
C GLN A 5 -5.83 7.28 -24.24
N GLY A 6 -5.04 6.41 -24.89
CA GLY A 6 -3.62 6.65 -25.14
C GLY A 6 -2.69 6.22 -24.00
N PHE A 7 -3.21 5.69 -22.90
CA PHE A 7 -2.41 5.28 -21.73
C PHE A 7 -1.87 3.84 -21.81
N GLY A 8 -2.08 3.13 -22.91
CA GLY A 8 -1.72 1.72 -23.05
C GLY A 8 -0.23 1.41 -23.03
N GLY A 9 0.63 2.39 -23.31
CA GLY A 9 2.09 2.25 -23.29
C GLY A 9 2.76 2.68 -22.00
N LEU A 10 1.99 3.10 -20.98
CA LEU A 10 2.55 3.55 -19.71
C LEU A 10 3.05 2.35 -18.88
N PRO A 11 4.12 2.53 -18.08
CA PRO A 11 4.57 1.54 -17.12
C PRO A 11 3.47 1.16 -16.12
N VAL A 12 3.53 -0.06 -15.60
CA VAL A 12 2.54 -0.62 -14.67
C VAL A 12 3.15 -0.77 -13.28
N CYS A 13 2.54 -0.12 -12.30
CA CYS A 13 2.79 -0.32 -10.88
C CYS A 13 1.80 -1.35 -10.32
N MET A 14 2.31 -2.43 -9.75
CA MET A 14 1.50 -3.52 -9.19
C MET A 14 1.22 -3.26 -7.71
N ALA A 15 -0.03 -2.91 -7.41
CA ALA A 15 -0.53 -2.76 -6.04
C ALA A 15 -1.05 -4.11 -5.52
N LYS A 16 -0.21 -4.82 -4.77
CA LYS A 16 -0.51 -6.14 -4.17
C LYS A 16 -0.05 -6.22 -2.71
N THR A 17 -0.46 -7.28 -2.02
CA THR A 17 0.07 -7.61 -0.69
C THR A 17 1.59 -7.78 -0.73
N GLN A 18 2.30 -7.20 0.23
CA GLN A 18 3.75 -7.34 0.40
C GLN A 18 4.17 -8.68 1.04
N TYR A 19 3.22 -9.43 1.59
CA TYR A 19 3.50 -10.64 2.37
C TYR A 19 3.69 -11.91 1.54
N SER A 20 3.37 -11.87 0.25
CA SER A 20 3.44 -13.04 -0.64
C SER A 20 3.78 -12.63 -2.07
N PHE A 21 4.33 -13.55 -2.86
CA PHE A 21 4.43 -13.40 -4.32
C PHE A 21 3.06 -13.48 -5.01
N SER A 22 2.11 -14.21 -4.43
CA SER A 22 0.74 -14.29 -4.96
C SER A 22 -0.09 -13.08 -4.53
N ASN A 23 -1.39 -13.08 -4.80
CA ASN A 23 -2.34 -12.10 -4.27
C ASN A 23 -2.88 -12.49 -2.88
N ASP A 24 -2.49 -13.64 -2.33
CA ASP A 24 -2.91 -14.14 -1.02
C ASP A 24 -1.80 -13.92 0.04
N PRO A 25 -2.03 -13.08 1.07
CA PRO A 25 -1.04 -12.85 2.14
C PRO A 25 -0.69 -14.10 2.95
N ALA A 26 -1.54 -15.13 2.97
CA ALA A 26 -1.28 -16.37 3.70
C ALA A 26 -0.33 -17.33 2.96
N ALA A 27 -0.22 -17.20 1.64
CA ALA A 27 0.62 -18.05 0.81
C ALA A 27 2.10 -17.65 0.92
N LYS A 28 2.78 -18.15 1.95
CA LYS A 28 4.21 -17.87 2.23
C LYS A 28 5.16 -18.70 1.36
N GLY A 29 6.42 -18.29 1.31
CA GLY A 29 7.48 -18.97 0.55
C GLY A 29 7.42 -18.62 -0.94
N ALA A 30 7.61 -19.62 -1.80
CA ALA A 30 7.56 -19.47 -3.26
C ALA A 30 6.33 -20.21 -3.83
N PRO A 31 5.11 -19.67 -3.69
CA PRO A 31 3.92 -20.30 -4.25
C PRO A 31 4.02 -20.39 -5.78
N SER A 32 3.49 -21.46 -6.37
CA SER A 32 3.45 -21.67 -7.82
C SER A 32 2.06 -22.13 -8.28
N GLY A 33 1.71 -21.89 -9.54
CA GLY A 33 0.42 -22.32 -10.10
C GLY A 33 -0.81 -21.54 -9.61
N PHE A 34 -0.61 -20.36 -9.02
CA PHE A 34 -1.70 -19.50 -8.57
C PHE A 34 -2.22 -18.60 -9.70
N THR A 35 -3.53 -18.33 -9.70
CA THR A 35 -4.12 -17.33 -10.60
C THR A 35 -4.05 -15.96 -9.96
N PHE A 36 -3.28 -15.05 -10.56
CA PHE A 36 -3.13 -13.69 -10.06
C PHE A 36 -4.28 -12.81 -10.54
N LYS A 37 -5.18 -12.43 -9.62
CA LYS A 37 -6.39 -11.65 -9.95
C LYS A 37 -6.13 -10.15 -9.82
N VAL A 38 -6.38 -9.41 -10.89
CA VAL A 38 -6.42 -7.93 -10.89
C VAL A 38 -7.87 -7.50 -10.72
N ARG A 39 -8.17 -6.73 -9.68
CA ARG A 39 -9.53 -6.26 -9.37
C ARG A 39 -9.88 -5.00 -10.15
N GLU A 40 -8.96 -4.04 -10.17
CA GLU A 40 -9.16 -2.76 -10.83
C GLU A 40 -7.83 -2.23 -11.37
N VAL A 41 -7.93 -1.36 -12.36
CA VAL A 41 -6.79 -0.61 -12.89
C VAL A 41 -7.12 0.87 -12.78
N ARG A 42 -6.21 1.65 -12.21
CA ARG A 42 -6.30 3.10 -12.09
C ARG A 42 -5.19 3.75 -12.91
N VAL A 43 -5.44 4.95 -13.43
CA VAL A 43 -4.42 5.72 -14.14
C VAL A 43 -3.94 6.86 -13.24
N ALA A 44 -2.64 6.94 -13.02
CA ALA A 44 -2.02 8.12 -12.41
C ALA A 44 -1.40 8.95 -13.54
N ALA A 45 -2.25 9.67 -14.27
CA ALA A 45 -1.85 10.35 -15.52
C ALA A 45 -0.71 11.36 -15.32
N GLY A 46 -0.69 12.08 -14.19
CA GLY A 46 0.40 13.01 -13.87
C GLY A 46 1.74 12.33 -13.54
N ALA A 47 1.70 11.15 -12.93
CA ALA A 47 2.89 10.37 -12.62
C ALA A 47 3.37 9.50 -13.79
N GLY A 48 2.52 9.30 -14.81
CA GLY A 48 2.86 8.55 -16.01
C GLY A 48 2.86 7.03 -15.83
N TRP A 49 2.04 6.48 -14.92
CA TRP A 49 1.89 5.02 -14.78
C TRP A 49 0.45 4.56 -14.55
N LEU A 50 0.22 3.28 -14.87
CA LEU A 50 -1.00 2.55 -14.54
C LEU A 50 -0.80 1.81 -13.20
N ILE A 51 -1.81 1.84 -12.34
CA ILE A 51 -1.80 1.14 -11.05
C ILE A 51 -2.77 -0.05 -11.16
N ALA A 52 -2.23 -1.27 -11.14
CA ALA A 52 -3.02 -2.49 -11.13
C ALA A 52 -3.24 -2.95 -9.69
N VAL A 53 -4.47 -2.87 -9.20
CA VAL A 53 -4.83 -3.23 -7.82
C VAL A 53 -5.27 -4.69 -7.78
N CYS A 54 -4.54 -5.49 -7.01
CA CYS A 54 -4.58 -6.95 -7.05
C CYS A 54 -5.13 -7.56 -5.76
N GLY A 55 -5.77 -6.76 -4.93
CA GLY A 55 -6.37 -7.14 -3.65
C GLY A 55 -6.91 -5.93 -2.92
N ASP A 56 -7.25 -6.11 -1.64
CA ASP A 56 -7.62 -5.01 -0.76
C ASP A 56 -6.37 -4.29 -0.26
N MET A 57 -6.23 -3.04 -0.69
CA MET A 57 -5.12 -2.17 -0.29
C MET A 57 -5.68 -1.03 0.54
N MET A 58 -5.17 -0.88 1.78
CA MET A 58 -5.51 0.24 2.64
C MET A 58 -4.77 1.49 2.16
N MET A 59 -5.53 2.50 1.74
CA MET A 59 -4.99 3.81 1.37
C MET A 59 -5.04 4.80 2.55
N ILE A 60 -5.87 4.52 3.55
CA ILE A 60 -6.05 5.34 4.74
C ILE A 60 -5.93 4.40 5.96
N PRO A 61 -4.75 4.30 6.59
CA PRO A 61 -4.60 3.53 7.82
C PRO A 61 -5.35 4.22 8.96
N GLY A 62 -6.04 3.42 9.78
CA GLY A 62 -6.68 3.90 10.99
C GLY A 62 -5.72 3.96 12.19
N LEU A 63 -6.18 4.57 13.27
CA LEU A 63 -5.47 4.53 14.55
C LEU A 63 -5.64 3.16 15.23
N PRO A 64 -4.61 2.65 15.92
CA PRO A 64 -4.71 1.43 16.72
C PRO A 64 -5.53 1.67 18.01
N THR A 65 -5.94 0.59 18.69
CA THR A 65 -6.69 0.67 19.96
C THR A 65 -6.01 1.54 21.01
N ARG A 66 -4.67 1.54 21.06
CA ARG A 66 -3.87 2.43 21.89
C ARG A 66 -2.93 3.26 20.99
N PRO A 67 -3.36 4.45 20.54
CA PRO A 67 -2.55 5.35 19.73
C PRO A 67 -1.33 5.87 20.48
N ALA A 68 -0.27 6.17 19.74
CA ALA A 68 0.99 6.67 20.30
C ALA A 68 0.84 8.02 21.02
N PHE A 69 -0.15 8.86 20.68
CA PHE A 69 -0.33 10.17 21.32
C PHE A 69 -0.60 10.11 22.82
N TYR A 70 -0.99 8.95 23.38
CA TYR A 70 -1.12 8.79 24.83
C TYR A 70 0.23 8.83 25.56
N GLU A 71 1.32 8.54 24.86
CA GLU A 71 2.69 8.45 25.42
C GLU A 71 3.59 9.58 24.89
N ILE A 72 3.12 10.36 23.91
CA ILE A 72 3.85 11.51 23.37
C ILE A 72 3.69 12.68 24.33
N ASP A 73 4.81 13.18 24.85
CA ASP A 73 4.86 14.37 25.69
C ASP A 73 6.19 15.11 25.56
N ILE A 74 6.34 16.24 26.25
CA ILE A 74 7.58 17.02 26.35
C ILE A 74 7.97 17.09 27.82
N ASP A 75 9.18 16.63 28.13
CA ASP A 75 9.78 16.80 29.46
C ASP A 75 9.91 18.31 29.75
N PRO A 76 9.24 18.83 30.80
CA PRO A 76 9.21 20.26 31.10
C PRO A 76 10.57 20.84 31.55
N ASP A 77 11.46 20.00 32.08
CA ASP A 77 12.76 20.45 32.59
C ASP A 77 13.83 20.42 31.50
N THR A 78 13.83 19.36 30.68
CA THR A 78 14.86 19.17 29.64
C THR A 78 14.42 19.62 28.25
N GLY A 79 13.13 19.88 28.05
CA GLY A 79 12.55 20.20 26.75
C GLY A 79 12.59 19.04 25.75
N ARG A 80 12.88 17.81 26.21
CA ARG A 80 13.00 16.63 25.34
C ARG A 80 11.63 16.05 25.02
N VAL A 81 11.43 15.70 23.76
CA VAL A 81 10.26 14.94 23.33
C VAL A 81 10.40 13.49 23.78
N VAL A 82 9.38 12.96 24.44
CA VAL A 82 9.27 11.56 24.86
C VAL A 82 8.15 10.87 24.06
N GLY A 83 8.29 9.56 23.80
CA GLY A 83 7.24 8.74 23.17
C GLY A 83 6.98 8.95 21.67
N LEU A 84 7.74 9.81 20.99
CA LEU A 84 7.61 10.07 19.54
C LEU A 84 8.36 9.03 18.66
N SER A 85 9.34 8.33 19.21
CA SER A 85 10.20 7.36 18.50
C SER A 85 10.44 6.10 19.30
#